data_AF-A0A6J6NZ21-F1
#
_entry.id   AF-A0A6J6NZ21-F1
#
_cell.length_a   1.000
_cell.length_b   1.000
_cell.length_c   1.000
_cell.angle_alpha   90.00
_cell.angle_beta   90.00
_cell.angle_gamma   90.00
#
_symmetry.space_group_name_H-M   'P 1'
#
loop_
_entity.id
_entity.type
_entity.pdbx_description
1 polymer ?
#
loop_
_entity_poly.entity_id
_entity_poly.type
_entity_poly.pdbx_seq_one_letter_code
_entity_poly.pdbx_strand_id
1 'polypeptide(L)'
;MKKFTIAASLIALVGALLTPATAGAALRVPKTSWPVCTTADQDFCVESVSISLNAGAAIPLTWVASGTATPVTPVAAPVAPATPDTKTVAPATTDSSTAAPAATPAPAATPAPAAPVIPTPLATTEVSPRAGIDGRWTHESWAAKGLAVYGYDGLYINAKTANEFVNWVMIDVLPVKVDAANKTSMAGQVGANTYQAPLDRNIFVSIKVRVGAFKNGVSVSVANDISVDASGDAMRNTLLVEGSPVSTSLQASTKQCEGETGKATASTVQMLVIIVPSNDDASGFGIDGISGEMSVASNGGCKLSTPVWNAETKSMVWTVAAPHFAPDGVTENVGFYKARIPAADAKLLWGLQNAADAATALVVNVTSDAGGTNVGQTNITVKNNVIYINVTGFKYSQPKLTVMMNKNYKPGAAKAAPAKAVAPKTVKVITCVKGKVTKKVTTAACPSGYKKK
;
A
#
# COMPACT_ATOMS: atom_id res chain seq x y z
N MET A 1 -25.21 -17.38 19.78
CA MET A 1 -24.94 -16.27 18.83
C MET A 1 -23.68 -16.61 18.05
N LYS A 2 -23.81 -17.04 16.79
CA LYS A 2 -22.66 -17.41 15.94
C LYS A 2 -21.86 -16.14 15.68
N LYS A 3 -20.65 -16.06 16.26
CA LYS A 3 -19.70 -14.97 16.04
C LYS A 3 -19.28 -15.03 14.56
N PHE A 4 -19.82 -14.14 13.74
CA PHE A 4 -19.30 -13.91 12.40
C PHE A 4 -17.89 -13.36 12.56
N THR A 5 -16.88 -14.19 12.28
CA THR A 5 -15.50 -13.76 12.11
C THR A 5 -15.49 -12.87 10.88
N ILE A 6 -15.49 -11.54 11.07
CA ILE A 6 -15.43 -10.54 10.00
C ILE A 6 -14.01 -10.60 9.42
N ALA A 7 -13.76 -11.63 8.61
CA ALA A 7 -12.52 -11.85 7.89
C ALA A 7 -12.61 -11.09 6.57
N ALA A 8 -11.93 -9.93 6.52
CA ALA A 8 -12.15 -8.90 5.50
C ALA A 8 -13.60 -8.40 5.53
N SER A 9 -13.81 -7.10 5.36
CA SER A 9 -15.14 -6.59 5.08
C SER A 9 -15.74 -7.42 3.95
N LEU A 10 -16.97 -7.93 4.08
CA LEU A 10 -17.63 -8.69 3.00
C LEU A 10 -17.57 -7.87 1.71
N ILE A 11 -16.60 -8.19 0.84
CA ILE A 11 -16.43 -7.53 -0.44
C ILE A 11 -17.48 -8.15 -1.35
N ALA A 12 -18.63 -7.48 -1.46
CA ALA A 12 -19.62 -7.81 -2.47
C ALA A 12 -19.04 -7.38 -3.83
N LEU A 13 -18.38 -8.31 -4.53
CA LEU A 13 -18.02 -8.18 -5.94
C LEU A 13 -19.30 -8.32 -6.76
N VAL A 14 -19.64 -7.30 -7.53
CA VAL A 14 -20.75 -7.37 -8.50
C VAL A 14 -20.16 -7.78 -9.85
N GLY A 15 -20.42 -9.03 -10.28
CA GLY A 15 -20.02 -9.53 -11.59
C GLY A 15 -21.02 -9.15 -12.69
N ALA A 16 -20.54 -8.85 -13.89
CA ALA A 16 -21.36 -8.65 -15.08
C ALA A 16 -21.85 -10.00 -15.68
N LEU A 17 -22.94 -9.96 -16.45
CA LEU A 17 -23.62 -11.11 -17.05
C LEU A 17 -22.69 -11.98 -17.91
N LEU A 18 -22.82 -13.31 -17.74
CA LEU A 18 -22.04 -14.36 -18.39
C LEU A 18 -22.48 -14.60 -19.86
N THR A 19 -21.53 -14.72 -20.77
CA THR A 19 -21.69 -15.37 -22.09
C THR A 19 -20.96 -16.73 -22.10
N PRO A 20 -21.42 -17.73 -22.88
CA PRO A 20 -20.89 -19.09 -22.83
C PRO A 20 -19.50 -19.23 -23.50
N ALA A 21 -18.61 -20.00 -22.85
CA ALA A 21 -17.21 -20.19 -23.20
C ALA A 21 -16.93 -21.36 -24.17
N THR A 22 -15.80 -21.27 -24.88
CA THR A 22 -15.17 -22.39 -25.63
C THR A 22 -14.01 -22.99 -24.83
N ALA A 23 -13.77 -24.30 -25.00
CA ALA A 23 -12.93 -25.12 -24.12
C ALA A 23 -11.41 -24.84 -24.27
N GLY A 24 -10.86 -24.05 -23.35
CA GLY A 24 -9.44 -24.07 -22.95
C GLY A 24 -9.27 -24.74 -21.58
N ALA A 25 -8.03 -25.09 -21.19
CA ALA A 25 -7.75 -25.57 -19.84
C ALA A 25 -8.17 -24.49 -18.82
N ALA A 26 -9.18 -24.80 -17.99
CA ALA A 26 -9.75 -23.83 -17.07
C ALA A 26 -8.68 -23.31 -16.10
N LEU A 27 -8.47 -21.99 -16.05
CA LEU A 27 -7.65 -21.34 -15.04
C LEU A 27 -8.18 -21.71 -13.64
N ARG A 28 -7.29 -22.14 -12.74
CA ARG A 28 -7.64 -22.49 -11.36
C ARG A 28 -6.66 -21.88 -10.38
N VAL A 29 -7.07 -20.76 -9.80
CA VAL A 29 -6.28 -20.11 -8.76
C VAL A 29 -6.57 -20.79 -7.40
N PRO A 30 -5.56 -21.05 -6.54
CA PRO A 30 -5.78 -21.74 -5.27
C PRO A 30 -6.68 -20.97 -4.30
N LYS A 31 -7.60 -21.71 -3.66
CA LYS A 31 -8.59 -21.18 -2.72
C LYS A 31 -8.02 -20.93 -1.31
N THR A 32 -7.01 -21.70 -0.93
CA THR A 32 -6.26 -21.52 0.32
C THR A 32 -5.16 -20.50 0.15
N SER A 33 -4.67 -19.95 1.26
CA SER A 33 -3.49 -19.09 1.24
C SER A 33 -2.32 -19.81 0.57
N TRP A 34 -1.63 -19.08 -0.31
CA TRP A 34 -0.50 -19.61 -1.04
C TRP A 34 0.70 -19.77 -0.11
N PRO A 35 1.46 -20.86 -0.25
CA PRO A 35 2.68 -21.05 0.51
C PRO A 35 3.80 -20.10 0.02
N VAL A 36 4.90 -20.06 0.78
CA VAL A 36 6.16 -19.50 0.28
C VAL A 36 6.77 -20.44 -0.76
N CYS A 37 7.40 -19.89 -1.80
CA CYS A 37 8.03 -20.69 -2.84
C CYS A 37 9.20 -21.51 -2.27
N THR A 38 9.20 -22.82 -2.48
CA THR A 38 10.27 -23.73 -2.05
C THR A 38 11.01 -24.40 -3.21
N THR A 39 10.40 -24.45 -4.40
CA THR A 39 10.99 -25.03 -5.61
C THR A 39 10.85 -24.08 -6.80
N ALA A 40 11.64 -24.29 -7.86
CA ALA A 40 11.62 -23.42 -9.05
C ALA A 40 10.34 -23.57 -9.90
N ASP A 41 9.74 -24.75 -9.93
CA ASP A 41 8.55 -25.06 -10.74
C ASP A 41 7.22 -24.90 -9.98
N GLN A 42 7.26 -24.33 -8.77
CA GLN A 42 6.06 -24.11 -7.98
C GLN A 42 5.25 -22.92 -8.52
N ASP A 43 4.02 -23.22 -8.94
CA ASP A 43 3.01 -22.22 -9.25
C ASP A 43 2.27 -21.77 -7.98
N PHE A 44 1.76 -20.53 -7.99
CA PHE A 44 0.97 -19.94 -6.90
C PHE A 44 1.67 -19.99 -5.54
N CYS A 45 2.74 -19.21 -5.42
CA CYS A 45 3.49 -19.06 -4.18
C CYS A 45 4.03 -17.63 -4.02
N VAL A 46 4.30 -17.23 -2.78
CA VAL A 46 4.96 -15.97 -2.46
C VAL A 46 6.47 -16.18 -2.57
N GLU A 47 7.11 -15.51 -3.52
CA GLU A 47 8.53 -15.68 -3.83
C GLU A 47 9.40 -14.81 -2.92
N SER A 48 9.04 -13.54 -2.75
CA SER A 48 9.80 -12.61 -1.93
C SER A 48 8.94 -11.44 -1.46
N VAL A 49 9.26 -10.92 -0.29
CA VAL A 49 8.67 -9.70 0.25
C VAL A 49 9.79 -8.75 0.67
N SER A 50 9.64 -7.47 0.34
CA SER A 50 10.48 -6.41 0.87
C SER A 50 9.62 -5.21 1.25
N ILE A 51 10.17 -4.37 2.12
CA ILE A 51 9.55 -3.10 2.51
C ILE A 51 10.57 -1.98 2.47
N SER A 52 10.15 -0.76 2.18
CA SER A 52 10.94 0.44 2.46
C SER A 52 10.18 1.34 3.42
N LEU A 53 10.90 2.08 4.26
CA LEU A 53 10.34 3.09 5.15
C LEU A 53 10.60 4.47 4.57
N ASN A 54 9.56 5.30 4.45
CA ASN A 54 9.68 6.69 3.96
C ASN A 54 10.42 6.83 2.62
N ALA A 55 10.17 5.89 1.68
CA ALA A 55 10.89 5.79 0.41
C ALA A 55 12.42 5.61 0.54
N GLY A 56 12.87 5.05 1.66
CA GLY A 56 14.27 4.67 1.89
C GLY A 56 14.66 3.39 1.13
N ALA A 57 15.83 2.84 1.48
CA ALA A 57 16.31 1.60 0.89
C ALA A 57 15.35 0.43 1.17
N ALA A 58 15.20 -0.46 0.19
CA ALA A 58 14.42 -1.69 0.35
C ALA A 58 15.09 -2.60 1.39
N ILE A 59 14.29 -3.07 2.33
CA ILE A 59 14.65 -4.04 3.37
C ILE A 59 14.05 -5.38 2.92
N PRO A 60 14.86 -6.32 2.43
CA PRO A 60 14.36 -7.66 2.11
C PRO A 60 13.92 -8.35 3.40
N LEU A 61 12.76 -9.01 3.34
CA LEU A 61 12.24 -9.78 4.46
C LEU A 61 12.50 -11.27 4.24
N THR A 62 12.64 -12.00 5.34
CA THR A 62 12.79 -13.44 5.38
C THR A 62 11.52 -14.07 5.93
N TRP A 63 11.06 -15.13 5.29
CA TRP A 63 9.97 -15.95 5.82
C TRP A 63 10.42 -16.75 7.05
N VAL A 64 9.61 -16.71 8.11
CA VAL A 64 9.79 -17.49 9.34
C VAL A 64 8.47 -18.18 9.67
N ALA A 65 8.49 -19.51 9.69
CA ALA A 65 7.31 -20.32 10.01
C ALA A 65 6.89 -20.19 11.49
N SER A 66 5.60 -20.36 11.76
CA SER A 66 5.02 -20.33 13.10
C SER A 66 5.67 -21.38 14.01
N GLY A 67 6.09 -20.96 15.21
CA GLY A 67 6.83 -21.79 16.15
C GLY A 67 8.35 -21.80 15.91
N THR A 68 8.85 -21.05 14.93
CA THR A 68 10.29 -20.91 14.65
C THR A 68 10.79 -19.53 15.05
N ALA A 69 11.94 -19.49 15.72
CA ALA A 69 12.61 -18.23 16.08
C ALA A 69 13.09 -17.49 14.81
N THR A 70 13.13 -16.15 14.86
CA THR A 70 13.76 -15.38 13.77
C THR A 70 15.23 -15.78 13.67
N PRO A 71 15.73 -16.15 12.48
CA PRO A 71 17.16 -16.34 12.29
C PRO A 71 17.90 -15.07 12.70
N VAL A 72 18.92 -15.21 13.55
CA VAL A 72 19.85 -14.12 13.88
C VAL A 72 21.20 -14.46 13.28
N THR A 73 21.75 -13.54 12.50
CA THR A 73 23.13 -13.63 12.03
C THR A 73 24.04 -13.50 13.26
N PRO A 74 24.86 -14.50 13.58
CA PRO A 74 25.79 -14.39 14.71
C PRO A 74 26.72 -13.20 14.47
N VAL A 75 26.74 -12.25 15.40
CA VAL A 75 27.81 -11.25 15.43
C VAL A 75 29.09 -12.03 15.70
N ALA A 76 30.04 -12.01 14.75
CA ALA A 76 31.32 -12.68 14.94
C ALA A 76 31.93 -12.23 16.28
N ALA A 77 32.20 -13.19 17.16
CA ALA A 77 32.89 -12.90 18.41
C ALA A 77 34.21 -12.19 18.08
N PRO A 78 34.60 -11.14 18.82
CA PRO A 78 35.90 -10.50 18.61
C PRO A 78 36.99 -11.57 18.75
N VAL A 79 37.80 -11.71 17.71
CA VAL A 79 38.91 -12.66 17.67
C VAL A 79 39.83 -12.34 18.84
N ALA A 80 39.93 -13.27 19.80
CA ALA A 80 40.85 -13.14 20.92
C ALA A 80 42.29 -13.00 20.38
N PRO A 81 43.12 -12.10 20.91
CA PRO A 81 44.51 -11.99 20.50
C PRO A 81 45.23 -13.32 20.72
N ALA A 82 45.96 -13.78 19.70
CA ALA A 82 46.76 -15.00 19.79
C ALA A 82 47.78 -14.89 20.92
N THR A 83 47.79 -15.89 21.81
CA THR A 83 48.75 -16.02 22.90
C THR A 83 50.10 -16.49 22.33
N PRO A 84 51.24 -15.85 22.64
CA PRO A 84 52.54 -16.34 22.19
C PRO A 84 52.95 -17.60 22.97
N ASP A 85 53.40 -18.62 22.25
CA ASP A 85 54.02 -19.83 22.80
C ASP A 85 55.29 -19.49 23.60
N THR A 86 55.28 -19.71 24.92
CA THR A 86 56.50 -19.74 25.73
C THR A 86 57.01 -21.16 25.89
N LYS A 87 58.05 -21.50 25.14
CA LYS A 87 58.90 -22.66 25.41
C LYS A 87 59.75 -22.44 26.65
N THR A 88 59.79 -23.48 27.47
CA THR A 88 60.58 -23.73 28.66
C THR A 88 62.09 -23.52 28.49
N VAL A 89 62.71 -22.75 29.39
CA VAL A 89 64.14 -22.89 29.75
C VAL A 89 64.27 -22.78 31.27
N ALA A 90 64.97 -23.76 31.86
CA ALA A 90 65.24 -23.94 33.29
C ALA A 90 66.50 -23.15 33.76
N PRO A 91 66.77 -23.05 35.07
CA PRO A 91 67.29 -21.82 35.71
C PRO A 91 68.81 -21.78 35.92
N ALA A 92 69.32 -20.56 36.14
CA ALA A 92 70.59 -20.31 36.81
C ALA A 92 70.46 -19.16 37.83
N THR A 93 71.31 -19.20 38.84
CA THR A 93 71.18 -18.68 40.21
C THR A 93 71.70 -17.26 40.45
N THR A 94 71.18 -16.65 41.53
CA THR A 94 71.78 -15.65 42.46
C THR A 94 72.27 -14.30 41.93
N ASP A 95 71.59 -13.20 42.26
CA ASP A 95 71.80 -12.35 43.47
C ASP A 95 71.41 -10.86 43.28
N SER A 96 70.69 -10.35 44.28
CA SER A 96 70.65 -8.99 44.85
C SER A 96 70.47 -7.69 44.02
N SER A 97 69.35 -7.03 44.33
CA SER A 97 69.02 -5.59 44.24
C SER A 97 69.00 -4.91 42.86
N THR A 98 67.84 -4.36 42.45
CA THR A 98 67.62 -3.01 41.89
C THR A 98 66.12 -2.83 41.54
N ALA A 99 65.64 -1.60 41.70
CA ALA A 99 64.29 -1.05 41.62
C ALA A 99 63.27 -1.69 40.64
N ALA A 100 62.03 -1.79 41.11
CA ALA A 100 60.85 -2.09 40.30
C ALA A 100 60.59 -0.99 39.25
N PRO A 101 60.44 -1.32 37.96
CA PRO A 101 59.80 -0.42 37.01
C PRO A 101 58.27 -0.54 37.16
N ALA A 102 57.60 0.61 37.06
CA ALA A 102 56.15 0.72 37.13
C ALA A 102 55.47 -0.18 36.08
N ALA A 103 54.42 -0.90 36.51
CA ALA A 103 53.56 -1.67 35.63
C ALA A 103 52.92 -0.75 34.58
N THR A 104 53.18 -1.04 33.31
CA THR A 104 52.44 -0.47 32.18
C THR A 104 50.94 -0.79 32.36
N PRO A 105 50.01 0.18 32.27
CA PRO A 105 48.60 -0.12 32.37
C PRO A 105 48.18 -1.07 31.24
N ALA A 106 47.40 -2.10 31.57
CA ALA A 106 46.75 -2.96 30.60
C ALA A 106 45.94 -2.10 29.60
N PRO A 107 45.86 -2.46 28.30
CA PRO A 107 45.02 -1.75 27.36
C PRO A 107 43.59 -1.74 27.88
N ALA A 108 43.00 -0.55 28.02
CA ALA A 108 41.61 -0.42 28.40
C ALA A 108 40.76 -1.24 27.42
N ALA A 109 39.95 -2.15 27.96
CA ALA A 109 39.01 -2.93 27.17
C ALA A 109 38.17 -1.98 26.33
N THR A 110 38.19 -2.17 25.01
CA THR A 110 37.32 -1.43 24.09
C THR A 110 35.88 -1.57 24.58
N PRO A 111 35.14 -0.48 24.81
CA PRO A 111 33.76 -0.56 25.27
C PRO A 111 32.97 -1.45 24.33
N ALA A 112 32.21 -2.39 24.89
CA ALA A 112 31.27 -3.19 24.11
C ALA A 112 30.37 -2.24 23.27
N PRO A 113 30.09 -2.56 21.99
CA PRO A 113 29.20 -1.75 21.17
C PRO A 113 27.90 -1.49 21.94
N ALA A 114 27.48 -0.21 21.99
CA ALA A 114 26.22 0.13 22.62
C ALA A 114 25.10 -0.71 22.00
N ALA A 115 24.25 -1.30 22.86
CA ALA A 115 23.12 -2.09 22.40
C ALA A 115 22.27 -1.26 21.42
N PRO A 116 21.76 -1.87 20.33
CA PRO A 116 20.93 -1.15 19.38
C PRO A 116 19.78 -0.46 20.09
N VAL A 117 19.61 0.84 19.86
CA VAL A 117 18.49 1.60 20.43
C VAL A 117 17.21 1.10 19.76
N ILE A 118 16.37 0.40 20.51
CA ILE A 118 15.06 -0.05 20.05
C ILE A 118 14.07 1.10 20.26
N PRO A 119 13.40 1.60 19.20
CA PRO A 119 12.38 2.65 19.35
C PRO A 119 11.23 2.15 20.22
N THR A 120 10.74 3.00 21.11
CA THR A 120 9.51 2.74 21.86
C THR A 120 8.33 2.58 20.90
N PRO A 121 7.44 1.58 21.09
CA PRO A 121 6.24 1.43 20.27
C PRO A 121 5.36 2.68 20.34
N LEU A 122 4.90 3.17 19.19
CA LEU A 122 3.90 4.23 19.06
C LEU A 122 2.47 3.66 19.15
N ALA A 123 2.29 2.36 18.90
CA ALA A 123 1.01 1.69 19.03
C ALA A 123 1.13 0.34 19.74
N THR A 124 0.08 0.01 20.49
CA THR A 124 -0.11 -1.30 21.10
C THR A 124 -1.09 -2.14 20.26
N THR A 125 -0.91 -3.46 20.28
CA THR A 125 -1.76 -4.41 19.55
C THR A 125 -2.08 -5.62 20.42
N GLU A 126 -3.20 -6.26 20.16
CA GLU A 126 -3.62 -7.51 20.81
C GLU A 126 -3.46 -8.71 19.87
N VAL A 127 -3.46 -9.92 20.43
CA VAL A 127 -3.56 -11.14 19.62
C VAL A 127 -4.98 -11.26 19.08
N SER A 128 -5.11 -11.36 17.75
CA SER A 128 -6.39 -11.64 17.11
C SER A 128 -6.76 -13.12 17.20
N PRO A 129 -8.03 -13.49 17.38
CA PRO A 129 -8.49 -14.88 17.31
C PRO A 129 -8.55 -15.43 15.87
N ARG A 130 -8.19 -14.63 14.85
CA ARG A 130 -8.20 -15.05 13.44
C ARG A 130 -7.18 -16.18 13.22
N ALA A 131 -7.66 -17.33 12.74
CA ALA A 131 -6.82 -18.45 12.36
C ALA A 131 -6.13 -18.24 10.99
N GLY A 132 -5.16 -19.11 10.68
CA GLY A 132 -4.54 -19.17 9.34
C GLY A 132 -3.32 -18.28 9.14
N ILE A 133 -2.64 -17.90 10.24
CA ILE A 133 -1.32 -17.24 10.19
C ILE A 133 -0.27 -18.29 10.54
N ASP A 134 0.32 -18.90 9.52
CA ASP A 134 1.27 -20.02 9.63
C ASP A 134 2.74 -19.56 9.64
N GLY A 135 2.99 -18.25 9.62
CA GLY A 135 4.31 -17.65 9.72
C GLY A 135 4.26 -16.15 9.49
N ARG A 136 5.43 -15.57 9.22
CA ARG A 136 5.59 -14.15 8.90
C ARG A 136 6.81 -13.90 8.03
N TRP A 137 6.73 -12.89 7.18
CA TRP A 137 7.87 -12.17 6.61
C TRP A 137 8.38 -11.15 7.63
N THR A 138 9.64 -11.27 8.03
CA THR A 138 10.26 -10.43 9.06
C THR A 138 11.74 -10.18 8.75
N HIS A 139 12.45 -9.51 9.65
CA HIS A 139 13.87 -9.24 9.56
C HIS A 139 14.50 -9.43 10.95
N GLU A 140 15.74 -9.94 11.04
CA GLU A 140 16.43 -10.17 12.32
C GLU A 140 16.50 -8.90 13.19
N SER A 141 16.77 -7.75 12.56
CA SER A 141 16.78 -6.42 13.18
C SER A 141 15.43 -5.67 13.08
N TRP A 142 14.28 -6.36 13.05
CA TRP A 142 12.95 -5.75 12.85
C TRP A 142 12.73 -4.52 13.74
N ALA A 143 12.92 -4.67 15.06
CA ALA A 143 12.73 -3.60 16.02
C ALA A 143 13.76 -2.47 15.86
N ALA A 144 15.04 -2.80 15.68
CA ALA A 144 16.12 -1.82 15.49
C ALA A 144 15.98 -1.00 14.19
N LYS A 145 15.29 -1.54 13.18
CA LYS A 145 14.92 -0.81 11.95
C LYS A 145 13.67 0.07 12.10
N GLY A 146 13.08 0.13 13.30
CA GLY A 146 11.86 0.89 13.57
C GLY A 146 10.57 0.23 13.09
N LEU A 147 10.61 -1.03 12.65
CA LEU A 147 9.45 -1.72 12.10
C LEU A 147 8.50 -2.27 13.18
N ALA A 148 8.98 -2.37 14.42
CA ALA A 148 8.17 -2.77 15.58
C ALA A 148 7.32 -1.63 16.17
N VAL A 149 7.45 -0.41 15.63
CA VAL A 149 6.84 0.81 16.21
C VAL A 149 5.31 0.72 16.27
N TYR A 150 4.68 -0.03 15.36
CA TYR A 150 3.24 -0.25 15.34
C TYR A 150 2.80 -1.54 16.05
N GLY A 151 3.69 -2.17 16.84
CA GLY A 151 3.35 -3.26 17.75
C GLY A 151 3.16 -4.63 17.08
N TYR A 152 3.74 -4.85 15.90
CA TYR A 152 3.76 -6.14 15.21
C TYR A 152 5.19 -6.55 14.83
N ASP A 153 5.42 -7.84 14.65
CA ASP A 153 6.73 -8.51 14.54
C ASP A 153 7.05 -8.98 13.11
N GLY A 154 6.14 -8.73 12.17
CA GLY A 154 6.27 -9.09 10.77
C GLY A 154 4.97 -8.90 9.99
N LEU A 155 5.00 -9.30 8.72
CA LEU A 155 3.86 -9.26 7.81
C LEU A 155 3.52 -10.67 7.33
N TYR A 156 2.24 -10.99 7.18
CA TYR A 156 1.77 -12.17 6.50
C TYR A 156 1.13 -11.76 5.18
N ILE A 157 1.54 -12.42 4.09
CA ILE A 157 1.00 -12.15 2.75
C ILE A 157 -0.05 -13.21 2.46
N ASN A 158 -1.31 -12.85 2.64
CA ASN A 158 -2.42 -13.74 2.36
C ASN A 158 -2.81 -13.62 0.88
N ALA A 159 -2.08 -14.31 0.02
CA ALA A 159 -2.39 -14.48 -1.39
C ALA A 159 -3.32 -15.70 -1.58
N LYS A 160 -4.48 -15.52 -2.23
CA LYS A 160 -5.44 -16.61 -2.53
C LYS A 160 -6.48 -16.12 -3.56
N THR A 161 -7.43 -16.95 -3.96
CA THR A 161 -8.60 -16.42 -4.71
C THR A 161 -9.43 -15.45 -3.88
N ALA A 162 -9.95 -14.40 -4.52
CA ALA A 162 -10.82 -13.41 -3.90
C ALA A 162 -12.11 -14.01 -3.32
N ASN A 163 -12.70 -15.01 -3.97
CA ASN A 163 -13.80 -15.81 -3.43
C ASN A 163 -13.85 -17.21 -4.10
N GLU A 164 -14.80 -18.04 -3.66
CA GLU A 164 -14.94 -19.41 -4.17
C GLU A 164 -15.42 -19.48 -5.63
N PHE A 165 -16.08 -18.43 -6.13
CA PHE A 165 -16.73 -18.38 -7.45
C PHE A 165 -15.86 -17.80 -8.57
N VAL A 166 -14.72 -17.18 -8.25
CA VAL A 166 -13.85 -16.52 -9.24
C VAL A 166 -12.40 -17.01 -9.17
N ASN A 167 -11.62 -16.75 -10.23
CA ASN A 167 -10.17 -16.96 -10.26
C ASN A 167 -9.36 -15.69 -10.02
N TRP A 168 -9.98 -14.64 -9.47
CA TRP A 168 -9.28 -13.39 -9.18
C TRP A 168 -8.30 -13.61 -8.03
N VAL A 169 -7.08 -13.13 -8.17
CA VAL A 169 -6.06 -13.21 -7.11
C VAL A 169 -6.32 -12.07 -6.14
N MET A 170 -6.41 -12.38 -4.84
CA MET A 170 -6.46 -11.41 -3.76
C MET A 170 -5.18 -11.52 -2.94
N ILE A 171 -4.52 -10.40 -2.71
CA ILE A 171 -3.34 -10.28 -1.85
C ILE A 171 -3.68 -9.30 -0.73
N ASP A 172 -3.69 -9.80 0.49
CA ASP A 172 -3.99 -9.05 1.71
C ASP A 172 -2.76 -9.04 2.62
N VAL A 173 -2.26 -7.86 2.97
CA VAL A 173 -1.08 -7.68 3.82
C VAL A 173 -1.52 -7.55 5.28
N LEU A 174 -1.20 -8.55 6.09
CA LEU A 174 -1.64 -8.64 7.48
C LEU A 174 -0.48 -8.44 8.46
N PRO A 175 -0.61 -7.57 9.48
CA PRO A 175 0.39 -7.48 10.54
C PRO A 175 0.34 -8.72 11.44
N VAL A 176 1.49 -9.19 11.90
CA VAL A 176 1.62 -10.44 12.69
C VAL A 176 2.26 -10.17 14.05
N LYS A 177 1.71 -10.76 15.10
CA LYS A 177 2.36 -10.88 16.42
C LYS A 177 2.97 -12.25 16.60
N VAL A 178 4.03 -12.30 17.38
CA VAL A 178 4.72 -13.53 17.80
C VAL A 178 4.67 -13.65 19.32
N ASP A 179 4.31 -14.82 19.83
CA ASP A 179 4.35 -15.08 21.28
C ASP A 179 5.71 -15.62 21.75
N ALA A 180 5.84 -15.87 23.05
CA ALA A 180 7.07 -16.41 23.64
C ALA A 180 7.47 -17.81 23.13
N ALA A 181 6.52 -18.56 22.57
CA ALA A 181 6.74 -19.86 21.93
C ALA A 181 6.94 -19.74 20.40
N ASN A 182 7.18 -18.53 19.90
CA ASN A 182 7.30 -18.17 18.49
C ASN A 182 6.05 -18.45 17.64
N LYS A 183 4.88 -18.68 18.24
CA LYS A 183 3.64 -18.88 17.49
C LYS A 183 3.14 -17.55 16.95
N THR A 184 2.73 -17.58 15.68
CA THR A 184 2.23 -16.40 14.97
C THR A 184 0.72 -16.27 15.06
N SER A 185 0.24 -15.05 15.26
CA SER A 185 -1.17 -14.66 15.18
C SER A 185 -1.30 -13.32 14.48
N MET A 186 -2.45 -13.02 13.88
CA MET A 186 -2.67 -11.67 13.33
C MET A 186 -2.65 -10.65 14.49
N ALA A 187 -1.99 -9.51 14.27
CA ALA A 187 -2.05 -8.38 15.17
C ALA A 187 -3.43 -7.71 15.05
N GLY A 188 -4.17 -7.67 16.16
CA GLY A 188 -5.49 -7.08 16.28
C GLY A 188 -5.47 -5.73 17.00
N GLN A 189 -6.54 -4.94 16.80
CA GLN A 189 -6.74 -3.68 17.52
C GLN A 189 -7.03 -3.93 19.01
N VAL A 190 -6.53 -3.06 19.88
CA VAL A 190 -6.78 -3.12 21.33
C VAL A 190 -8.27 -2.92 21.62
N GLY A 191 -8.85 -3.81 22.42
CA GLY A 191 -10.29 -3.81 22.73
C GLY A 191 -11.22 -4.20 21.56
N ALA A 192 -10.68 -4.46 20.36
CA ALA A 192 -11.43 -4.85 19.17
C ALA A 192 -10.61 -5.81 18.27
N ASN A 193 -9.98 -6.82 18.88
CA ASN A 193 -8.94 -7.67 18.29
C ASN A 193 -9.38 -8.54 17.10
N THR A 194 -10.66 -8.54 16.74
CA THR A 194 -11.15 -9.13 15.48
C THR A 194 -10.82 -8.26 14.27
N TYR A 195 -10.60 -6.96 14.46
CA TYR A 195 -10.10 -6.06 13.42
C TYR A 195 -8.58 -6.04 13.42
N GLN A 196 -7.97 -6.04 12.23
CA GLN A 196 -6.53 -5.94 12.11
C GLN A 196 -6.02 -4.61 12.68
N ALA A 197 -4.88 -4.68 13.36
CA ALA A 197 -4.11 -3.51 13.73
C ALA A 197 -3.73 -2.71 12.47
N PRO A 198 -3.61 -1.38 12.56
CA PRO A 198 -3.18 -0.56 11.44
C PRO A 198 -1.75 -0.92 11.04
N LEU A 199 -1.52 -1.14 9.74
CA LEU A 199 -0.18 -1.12 9.16
C LEU A 199 0.46 0.26 9.34
N ASP A 200 1.78 0.32 9.44
CA ASP A 200 2.51 1.57 9.32
C ASP A 200 2.21 2.21 7.96
N ARG A 201 1.81 3.48 7.94
CA ARG A 201 1.48 4.22 6.70
C ARG A 201 2.71 4.57 5.89
N ASN A 202 3.88 4.55 6.52
CA ASN A 202 5.14 4.97 5.93
C ASN A 202 5.87 3.81 5.24
N ILE A 203 5.34 2.59 5.30
CA ILE A 203 5.90 1.47 4.56
C ILE A 203 5.42 1.50 3.11
N PHE A 204 6.32 1.19 2.21
CA PHE A 204 6.02 0.78 0.85
C PHE A 204 6.37 -0.70 0.73
N VAL A 205 5.38 -1.53 0.41
CA VAL A 205 5.48 -2.99 0.38
C VAL A 205 5.67 -3.43 -1.07
N SER A 206 6.62 -4.34 -1.30
CA SER A 206 6.88 -4.97 -2.59
C SER A 206 6.80 -6.48 -2.43
N ILE A 207 5.89 -7.12 -3.16
CA ILE A 207 5.53 -8.53 -3.06
C ILE A 207 5.71 -9.16 -4.43
N LYS A 208 6.61 -10.13 -4.53
CA LYS A 208 6.74 -10.96 -5.74
C LYS A 208 6.01 -12.27 -5.52
N VAL A 209 5.07 -12.60 -6.39
CA VAL A 209 4.33 -13.87 -6.37
C VAL A 209 4.48 -14.60 -7.71
N ARG A 210 4.51 -15.92 -7.67
CA ARG A 210 4.38 -16.77 -8.87
C ARG A 210 2.93 -17.11 -9.09
N VAL A 211 2.48 -17.09 -10.34
CA VAL A 211 1.06 -17.28 -10.69
C VAL A 211 0.84 -18.26 -11.84
N GLY A 212 1.87 -19.00 -12.25
CA GLY A 212 1.80 -20.00 -13.32
C GLY A 212 1.22 -19.43 -14.61
N ALA A 213 0.14 -20.04 -15.11
CA ALA A 213 -0.56 -19.64 -16.33
C ALA A 213 -1.54 -18.46 -16.16
N PHE A 214 -1.65 -17.85 -14.97
CA PHE A 214 -2.50 -16.67 -14.76
C PHE A 214 -1.99 -15.50 -15.59
N LYS A 215 -2.85 -14.90 -16.43
CA LYS A 215 -2.52 -13.68 -17.17
C LYS A 215 -3.15 -12.48 -16.46
N ASN A 216 -2.32 -11.53 -16.08
CA ASN A 216 -2.74 -10.27 -15.49
C ASN A 216 -3.70 -9.52 -16.45
N GLY A 217 -4.76 -8.92 -15.92
CA GLY A 217 -5.72 -8.10 -16.66
C GLY A 217 -5.86 -6.70 -16.07
N VAL A 218 -6.58 -6.57 -14.95
CA VAL A 218 -6.74 -5.29 -14.25
C VAL A 218 -6.66 -5.50 -12.74
N SER A 219 -6.01 -4.57 -12.05
CA SER A 219 -5.89 -4.62 -10.59
C SER A 219 -6.77 -3.57 -9.92
N VAL A 220 -7.45 -3.96 -8.84
CA VAL A 220 -8.33 -3.11 -8.02
C VAL A 220 -7.88 -3.21 -6.59
N SER A 221 -7.60 -2.08 -5.95
CA SER A 221 -6.89 -2.08 -4.66
C SER A 221 -7.46 -1.12 -3.63
N VAL A 222 -7.30 -1.50 -2.36
CA VAL A 222 -7.42 -0.60 -1.20
C VAL A 222 -6.01 -0.30 -0.71
N ALA A 223 -5.37 0.68 -1.35
CA ALA A 223 -3.97 1.05 -1.14
C ALA A 223 -3.62 2.35 -1.88
N ASN A 224 -2.39 2.82 -1.70
CA ASN A 224 -1.81 3.95 -2.43
C ASN A 224 -0.71 3.47 -3.39
N ASP A 225 -0.59 4.19 -4.52
CA ASP A 225 0.53 4.09 -5.45
C ASP A 225 0.80 2.66 -5.94
N ILE A 226 -0.28 1.95 -6.30
CA ILE A 226 -0.24 0.55 -6.68
C ILE A 226 0.31 0.32 -8.09
N SER A 227 1.31 -0.54 -8.21
CA SER A 227 1.73 -1.21 -9.45
C SER A 227 1.53 -2.71 -9.34
N VAL A 228 1.16 -3.32 -10.46
CA VAL A 228 1.13 -4.78 -10.64
C VAL A 228 1.78 -5.06 -11.98
N ASP A 229 3.07 -5.29 -11.94
CA ASP A 229 3.89 -5.50 -13.12
C ASP A 229 4.07 -7.01 -13.32
N ALA A 230 3.71 -7.51 -14.50
CA ALA A 230 3.83 -8.92 -14.85
C ALA A 230 5.16 -9.19 -15.55
N SER A 231 5.80 -10.31 -15.26
CA SER A 231 7.02 -10.73 -15.94
C SER A 231 7.12 -12.25 -16.00
N GLY A 232 7.86 -12.76 -16.98
CA GLY A 232 7.96 -14.20 -17.24
C GLY A 232 7.35 -14.55 -18.60
N ASP A 233 6.93 -15.80 -18.74
CA ASP A 233 6.32 -16.32 -19.97
C ASP A 233 4.88 -16.82 -19.72
N ALA A 234 4.26 -17.38 -20.76
CA ALA A 234 2.88 -17.85 -20.72
C ALA A 234 2.62 -18.98 -19.70
N MET A 235 3.66 -19.63 -19.17
CA MET A 235 3.54 -20.74 -18.20
C MET A 235 4.20 -20.45 -16.86
N ARG A 236 5.21 -19.56 -16.80
CA ARG A 236 5.91 -19.16 -15.57
C ARG A 236 5.80 -17.66 -15.35
N ASN A 237 4.58 -17.18 -15.15
CA ASN A 237 4.33 -15.77 -14.88
C ASN A 237 4.57 -15.43 -13.40
N THR A 238 5.14 -14.27 -13.17
CA THR A 238 5.32 -13.66 -11.86
C THR A 238 4.71 -12.27 -11.84
N LEU A 239 4.13 -11.89 -10.71
CA LEU A 239 3.60 -10.55 -10.49
C LEU A 239 4.44 -9.87 -9.43
N LEU A 240 4.96 -8.69 -9.74
CA LEU A 240 5.52 -7.76 -8.77
C LEU A 240 4.42 -6.77 -8.39
N VAL A 241 3.93 -6.91 -7.16
CA VAL A 241 2.85 -6.10 -6.59
C VAL A 241 3.46 -5.13 -5.60
N GLU A 242 3.36 -3.84 -5.89
CA GLU A 242 3.94 -2.80 -5.04
C GLU A 242 2.93 -1.72 -4.69
N GLY A 243 3.03 -1.17 -3.49
CA GLY A 243 2.21 -0.05 -3.05
C GLY A 243 2.37 0.25 -1.57
N SER A 244 1.60 1.21 -1.08
CA SER A 244 1.59 1.60 0.34
C SER A 244 0.22 1.42 0.99
N PRO A 245 0.17 1.06 2.28
CA PRO A 245 -1.08 0.95 3.01
C PRO A 245 -1.85 2.26 3.10
N VAL A 246 -3.16 2.17 3.28
CA VAL A 246 -4.02 3.35 3.35
C VAL A 246 -5.08 3.27 4.45
N SER A 247 -5.52 4.44 4.95
CA SER A 247 -6.68 4.53 5.84
C SER A 247 -7.84 3.79 5.21
N THR A 248 -8.58 3.00 5.98
CA THR A 248 -9.86 2.48 5.51
C THR A 248 -10.86 2.43 6.65
N SER A 249 -12.08 2.84 6.33
CA SER A 249 -13.24 2.70 7.20
C SER A 249 -13.88 1.34 6.96
N LEU A 250 -13.96 0.54 8.02
CA LEU A 250 -14.46 -0.82 8.00
C LEU A 250 -15.94 -0.87 8.32
N GLN A 251 -16.66 -1.71 7.60
CA GLN A 251 -18.09 -1.96 7.75
C GLN A 251 -18.34 -3.39 8.26
N ALA A 252 -19.35 -3.54 9.12
CA ALA A 252 -19.91 -4.84 9.48
C ALA A 252 -20.94 -5.33 8.43
N SER A 253 -21.53 -4.41 7.66
CA SER A 253 -22.51 -4.69 6.60
C SER A 253 -22.32 -3.72 5.44
N THR A 254 -22.53 -4.20 4.21
CA THR A 254 -22.50 -3.36 2.99
C THR A 254 -23.55 -2.25 3.00
N LYS A 255 -24.65 -2.40 3.77
CA LYS A 255 -25.66 -1.35 4.00
C LYS A 255 -25.08 -0.10 4.64
N GLN A 256 -24.01 -0.22 5.43
CA GLN A 256 -23.34 0.94 6.03
C GLN A 256 -22.58 1.79 5.01
N CYS A 257 -22.45 1.32 3.77
CA CYS A 257 -21.80 2.05 2.68
C CYS A 257 -22.83 2.59 1.68
N GLU A 258 -24.11 2.64 2.07
CA GLU A 258 -25.22 3.18 1.28
C GLU A 258 -25.73 4.46 1.94
N GLY A 259 -25.96 5.49 1.12
CA GLY A 259 -26.44 6.78 1.56
C GLY A 259 -25.43 7.58 2.39
N GLU A 260 -25.85 8.77 2.80
CA GLU A 260 -25.01 9.75 3.48
C GLU A 260 -25.05 9.63 5.02
N THR A 261 -25.64 8.56 5.57
CA THR A 261 -25.77 8.34 7.02
C THR A 261 -24.96 7.16 7.53
N GLY A 262 -24.34 6.41 6.61
CA GLY A 262 -23.59 5.20 6.92
C GLY A 262 -22.44 5.48 7.88
N LYS A 263 -22.37 4.72 8.98
CA LYS A 263 -21.33 4.85 10.01
C LYS A 263 -20.40 3.64 9.97
N ALA A 264 -19.09 3.88 9.98
CA ALA A 264 -18.09 2.83 10.07
C ALA A 264 -18.13 2.11 11.42
N THR A 265 -17.87 0.80 11.42
CA THR A 265 -17.77 0.00 12.64
C THR A 265 -16.39 0.11 13.28
N ALA A 266 -15.36 0.24 12.45
CA ALA A 266 -13.98 0.45 12.88
C ALA A 266 -13.20 1.20 11.79
N SER A 267 -11.96 1.59 12.08
CA SER A 267 -11.02 2.12 11.09
C SER A 267 -9.69 1.41 11.22
N THR A 268 -8.96 1.27 10.11
CA THR A 268 -7.63 0.66 10.10
C THR A 268 -6.75 1.30 9.02
N VAL A 269 -5.52 0.81 8.91
CA VAL A 269 -4.63 1.05 7.77
C VAL A 269 -4.34 -0.31 7.14
N GLN A 270 -4.69 -0.48 5.87
CA GLN A 270 -4.58 -1.77 5.17
C GLN A 270 -4.01 -1.63 3.77
N MET A 271 -3.52 -2.74 3.23
CA MET A 271 -3.15 -2.89 1.84
C MET A 271 -3.79 -4.17 1.31
N LEU A 272 -4.77 -4.01 0.43
CA LEU A 272 -5.47 -5.11 -0.23
C LEU A 272 -5.40 -4.89 -1.74
N VAL A 273 -5.06 -5.94 -2.48
CA VAL A 273 -4.98 -5.91 -3.94
C VAL A 273 -5.79 -7.07 -4.49
N ILE A 274 -6.67 -6.80 -5.45
CA ILE A 274 -7.43 -7.79 -6.22
C ILE A 274 -6.99 -7.69 -7.68
N ILE A 275 -6.46 -8.78 -8.23
CA ILE A 275 -5.94 -8.86 -9.58
C ILE A 275 -6.88 -9.77 -10.37
N VAL A 276 -7.52 -9.18 -11.38
CA VAL A 276 -8.48 -9.86 -12.23
C VAL A 276 -7.75 -10.38 -13.47
N PRO A 277 -7.83 -11.69 -13.76
CA PRO A 277 -7.14 -12.26 -14.91
C PRO A 277 -7.72 -11.76 -16.24
N SER A 278 -6.93 -11.77 -17.29
CA SER A 278 -7.39 -11.55 -18.66
C SER A 278 -7.76 -12.86 -19.38
N ASN A 279 -7.35 -14.02 -18.85
CA ASN A 279 -7.56 -15.34 -19.44
C ASN A 279 -8.58 -16.20 -18.67
N ASP A 280 -9.63 -15.57 -18.15
CA ASP A 280 -10.79 -16.27 -17.57
C ASP A 280 -12.05 -15.56 -18.05
N ASP A 281 -12.97 -16.32 -18.63
CA ASP A 281 -14.20 -15.82 -19.24
C ASP A 281 -15.14 -15.14 -18.23
N ALA A 282 -14.96 -15.41 -16.93
CA ALA A 282 -15.65 -14.71 -15.85
C ALA A 282 -15.04 -13.34 -15.48
N SER A 283 -13.95 -12.93 -16.14
CA SER A 283 -13.19 -11.73 -15.81
C SER A 283 -13.75 -10.49 -16.51
N GLY A 284 -14.61 -9.76 -15.79
CA GLY A 284 -15.45 -8.67 -16.30
C GLY A 284 -14.75 -7.41 -16.84
N PHE A 285 -13.44 -7.41 -17.13
CA PHE A 285 -12.83 -6.31 -17.90
C PHE A 285 -13.02 -6.50 -19.42
N GLY A 286 -12.86 -7.73 -19.93
CA GLY A 286 -13.34 -8.14 -21.26
C GLY A 286 -12.76 -7.43 -22.48
N ILE A 287 -11.60 -6.78 -22.37
CA ILE A 287 -10.92 -6.13 -23.51
C ILE A 287 -9.64 -6.88 -23.85
N ASP A 288 -9.62 -7.45 -25.04
CA ASP A 288 -8.44 -8.10 -25.60
C ASP A 288 -7.33 -7.09 -25.88
N GLY A 289 -6.08 -7.47 -25.61
CA GLY A 289 -4.90 -6.68 -25.96
C GLY A 289 -4.47 -5.65 -24.91
N ILE A 290 -5.10 -5.61 -23.73
CA ILE A 290 -4.57 -4.85 -22.60
C ILE A 290 -3.22 -5.40 -22.12
N SER A 291 -2.41 -4.52 -21.56
CA SER A 291 -1.08 -4.84 -21.01
C SER A 291 -1.13 -5.73 -19.76
N GLY A 292 -2.24 -5.72 -19.03
CA GLY A 292 -2.34 -6.27 -17.68
C GLY A 292 -1.94 -5.28 -16.59
N GLU A 293 -1.15 -4.26 -16.87
CA GLU A 293 -0.57 -3.40 -15.82
C GLU A 293 -1.46 -2.23 -15.40
N MET A 294 -2.71 -2.19 -15.87
CA MET A 294 -3.66 -1.19 -15.45
C MET A 294 -4.10 -1.46 -14.01
N SER A 295 -3.99 -0.46 -13.15
CA SER A 295 -4.42 -0.56 -11.76
C SER A 295 -5.30 0.62 -11.37
N VAL A 296 -6.27 0.34 -10.50
CA VAL A 296 -7.09 1.33 -9.83
C VAL A 296 -7.05 1.12 -8.33
N ALA A 297 -7.03 2.21 -7.58
CA ALA A 297 -6.92 2.16 -6.14
C ALA A 297 -7.79 3.22 -5.45
N SER A 298 -8.26 2.92 -4.24
CA SER A 298 -9.02 3.85 -3.40
C SER A 298 -8.81 3.55 -1.91
N ASN A 299 -9.37 4.35 -1.03
CA ASN A 299 -9.55 4.01 0.39
C ASN A 299 -10.96 3.48 0.74
N GLY A 300 -11.78 3.18 -0.27
CA GLY A 300 -13.12 2.61 -0.08
C GLY A 300 -13.07 1.10 -0.23
N GLY A 301 -13.33 0.38 0.87
CA GLY A 301 -13.34 -1.09 0.87
C GLY A 301 -14.71 -1.71 0.61
N CYS A 302 -15.76 -0.92 0.39
CA CYS A 302 -17.10 -1.43 0.11
C CYS A 302 -17.36 -1.51 -1.40
N LYS A 303 -18.16 -2.51 -1.80
CA LYS A 303 -18.64 -2.70 -3.19
C LYS A 303 -17.54 -2.48 -4.23
N LEU A 304 -16.33 -2.96 -3.91
CA LEU A 304 -15.16 -2.78 -4.74
C LEU A 304 -15.41 -3.47 -6.09
N SER A 305 -15.57 -2.68 -7.15
CA SER A 305 -15.84 -3.19 -8.49
C SER A 305 -14.61 -3.08 -9.37
N THR A 306 -14.49 -3.98 -10.34
CA THR A 306 -13.58 -3.76 -11.47
C THR A 306 -14.06 -2.56 -12.29
N PRO A 307 -13.14 -1.84 -12.96
CA PRO A 307 -13.55 -0.90 -13.99
C PRO A 307 -14.30 -1.63 -15.11
N VAL A 308 -15.37 -1.00 -15.59
CA VAL A 308 -16.18 -1.48 -16.71
C VAL A 308 -15.95 -0.56 -17.89
N TRP A 309 -15.53 -1.13 -19.02
CA TRP A 309 -15.36 -0.40 -20.27
C TRP A 309 -16.66 -0.34 -21.07
N ASN A 310 -17.00 0.84 -21.58
CA ASN A 310 -18.08 1.04 -22.54
C ASN A 310 -17.48 1.58 -23.85
N ALA A 311 -17.49 0.73 -24.88
CA ALA A 311 -16.90 1.04 -26.19
C ALA A 311 -17.66 2.14 -26.96
N GLU A 312 -18.99 2.20 -26.81
CA GLU A 312 -19.85 3.18 -27.50
C GLU A 312 -19.55 4.61 -27.06
N THR A 313 -19.44 4.79 -25.73
CA THR A 313 -19.21 6.10 -25.11
C THR A 313 -17.72 6.38 -24.87
N LYS A 314 -16.84 5.40 -25.14
CA LYS A 314 -15.41 5.40 -24.81
C LYS A 314 -15.18 5.82 -23.37
N SER A 315 -15.93 5.22 -22.45
CA SER A 315 -15.88 5.54 -21.04
C SER A 315 -15.52 4.32 -20.20
N MET A 316 -14.73 4.56 -19.17
CA MET A 316 -14.42 3.59 -18.13
C MET A 316 -15.12 4.04 -16.86
N VAL A 317 -15.95 3.18 -16.28
CA VAL A 317 -16.75 3.48 -15.09
C VAL A 317 -16.39 2.49 -13.99
N TRP A 318 -16.26 2.97 -12.76
CA TRP A 318 -16.13 2.11 -11.59
C TRP A 318 -16.83 2.74 -10.39
N THR A 319 -17.21 1.88 -9.44
CA THR A 319 -17.83 2.30 -8.19
C THR A 319 -16.86 2.05 -7.05
N VAL A 320 -16.73 3.04 -6.18
CA VAL A 320 -16.04 2.88 -4.89
C VAL A 320 -17.03 3.26 -3.80
N ALA A 321 -17.08 2.51 -2.71
CA ALA A 321 -17.92 2.84 -1.58
C ALA A 321 -17.18 2.70 -0.24
N ALA A 322 -17.61 3.49 0.73
CA ALA A 322 -17.23 3.39 2.13
C ALA A 322 -18.36 3.94 2.99
N PRO A 323 -18.39 3.69 4.30
CA PRO A 323 -19.28 4.42 5.19
C PRO A 323 -19.05 5.93 5.08
N HIS A 324 -20.12 6.72 5.16
CA HIS A 324 -20.04 8.18 5.10
C HIS A 324 -19.25 8.76 6.29
N PHE A 325 -19.50 8.26 7.49
CA PHE A 325 -18.86 8.70 8.73
C PHE A 325 -17.88 7.67 9.29
N ALA A 326 -16.85 8.17 9.98
CA ALA A 326 -15.94 7.38 10.80
C ALA A 326 -16.67 6.76 12.02
N PRO A 327 -16.00 5.93 12.84
CA PRO A 327 -16.63 5.29 14.00
C PRO A 327 -17.14 6.25 15.09
N ASP A 328 -16.73 7.51 15.08
CA ASP A 328 -17.31 8.54 15.95
C ASP A 328 -18.72 8.97 15.51
N GLY A 329 -19.10 8.73 14.25
CA GLY A 329 -20.38 9.14 13.66
C GLY A 329 -20.46 10.62 13.29
N VAL A 330 -19.34 11.35 13.34
CA VAL A 330 -19.29 12.81 13.08
C VAL A 330 -18.21 13.14 12.05
N THR A 331 -17.05 12.51 12.11
CA THR A 331 -15.97 12.74 11.15
C THR A 331 -16.36 12.12 9.80
N GLU A 332 -16.49 12.95 8.77
CA GLU A 332 -16.76 12.49 7.41
C GLU A 332 -15.54 11.76 6.84
N ASN A 333 -15.78 10.59 6.23
CA ASN A 333 -14.77 9.88 5.48
C ASN A 333 -14.60 10.54 4.11
N VAL A 334 -13.36 10.93 3.83
CA VAL A 334 -12.98 11.52 2.55
C VAL A 334 -12.29 10.47 1.69
N GLY A 335 -12.73 10.36 0.45
CA GLY A 335 -12.23 9.41 -0.52
C GLY A 335 -11.14 9.97 -1.41
N PHE A 336 -10.35 9.04 -1.93
CA PHE A 336 -9.56 9.22 -3.13
C PHE A 336 -9.78 8.08 -4.11
N TYR A 337 -9.39 8.36 -5.34
CA TYR A 337 -9.20 7.40 -6.40
C TYR A 337 -7.89 7.67 -7.10
N LYS A 338 -7.15 6.60 -7.39
CA LYS A 338 -5.93 6.64 -8.18
C LYS A 338 -6.02 5.62 -9.31
N ALA A 339 -5.54 5.98 -10.50
CA ALA A 339 -5.36 5.08 -11.63
C ALA A 339 -3.92 5.10 -12.11
N ARG A 340 -3.38 3.94 -12.46
CA ARG A 340 -2.17 3.74 -13.28
C ARG A 340 -2.62 3.15 -14.60
N ILE A 341 -2.45 3.89 -15.70
CA ILE A 341 -2.90 3.48 -17.03
C ILE A 341 -1.71 3.55 -18.00
N PRO A 342 -1.16 2.41 -18.43
CA PRO A 342 -0.14 2.37 -19.48
C PRO A 342 -0.60 3.07 -20.76
N ALA A 343 0.31 3.75 -21.46
CA ALA A 343 -0.01 4.44 -22.71
C ALA A 343 -0.57 3.49 -23.80
N ALA A 344 -0.10 2.23 -23.83
CA ALA A 344 -0.61 1.22 -24.75
C ALA A 344 -2.11 0.95 -24.51
N ASP A 345 -2.52 0.84 -23.24
CA ASP A 345 -3.91 0.65 -22.85
C ASP A 345 -4.73 1.90 -23.14
N ALA A 346 -4.19 3.09 -22.88
CA ALA A 346 -4.88 4.34 -23.20
C ALA A 346 -5.09 4.52 -24.72
N LYS A 347 -4.13 4.07 -25.53
CA LYS A 347 -4.27 4.03 -26.99
C LYS A 347 -5.34 3.03 -27.43
N LEU A 348 -5.38 1.85 -26.82
CA LEU A 348 -6.39 0.83 -27.10
C LEU A 348 -7.80 1.30 -26.73
N LEU A 349 -7.98 1.81 -25.52
CA LEU A 349 -9.28 2.23 -24.97
C LEU A 349 -9.78 3.51 -25.66
N TRP A 350 -8.97 4.56 -25.70
CA TRP A 350 -9.44 5.88 -26.12
C TRP A 350 -8.93 6.33 -27.49
N GLY A 351 -8.00 5.60 -28.11
CA GLY A 351 -7.32 6.04 -29.34
C GLY A 351 -6.27 7.13 -29.09
N LEU A 352 -5.86 7.35 -27.83
CA LEU A 352 -4.91 8.39 -27.44
C LEU A 352 -3.49 8.04 -27.94
N GLN A 353 -3.10 8.60 -29.09
CA GLN A 353 -1.81 8.29 -29.72
C GLN A 353 -0.61 8.79 -28.92
N ASN A 354 -0.74 9.95 -28.28
CA ASN A 354 0.30 10.56 -27.47
C ASN A 354 -0.18 10.67 -26.02
N ALA A 355 0.39 9.85 -25.14
CA ALA A 355 0.02 9.84 -23.73
C ALA A 355 0.24 11.20 -23.05
N ALA A 356 1.20 12.02 -23.52
CA ALA A 356 1.46 13.34 -22.95
C ALA A 356 0.25 14.30 -23.05
N ASP A 357 -0.71 14.01 -23.93
CA ASP A 357 -1.92 14.81 -24.11
C ASP A 357 -3.03 14.44 -23.10
N ALA A 358 -2.84 13.39 -22.30
CA ALA A 358 -3.84 12.82 -21.39
C ALA A 358 -4.56 13.86 -20.51
N ALA A 359 -3.82 14.84 -19.97
CA ALA A 359 -4.40 15.89 -19.12
C ALA A 359 -5.42 16.79 -19.83
N THR A 360 -5.35 16.88 -21.16
CA THR A 360 -6.33 17.61 -21.99
C THR A 360 -7.30 16.69 -22.71
N ALA A 361 -6.88 15.45 -22.96
CA ALA A 361 -7.64 14.45 -23.71
C ALA A 361 -8.65 13.70 -22.85
N LEU A 362 -8.39 13.55 -21.54
CA LEU A 362 -9.25 12.79 -20.63
C LEU A 362 -9.99 13.73 -19.67
N VAL A 363 -11.25 13.39 -19.39
CA VAL A 363 -12.09 14.02 -18.37
C VAL A 363 -12.42 12.97 -17.31
N VAL A 364 -12.36 13.38 -16.05
CA VAL A 364 -12.77 12.55 -14.91
C VAL A 364 -13.97 13.18 -14.25
N ASN A 365 -15.07 12.43 -14.17
CA ASN A 365 -16.28 12.84 -13.48
C ASN A 365 -16.48 11.97 -12.25
N VAL A 366 -16.88 12.59 -11.13
CA VAL A 366 -17.28 11.87 -9.91
C VAL A 366 -18.70 12.30 -9.55
N THR A 367 -19.63 11.35 -9.59
CA THR A 367 -21.03 11.58 -9.24
C THR A 367 -21.38 10.82 -7.97
N SER A 368 -22.04 11.48 -7.02
CA SER A 368 -22.63 10.82 -5.85
C SER A 368 -23.98 10.19 -6.19
N ASP A 369 -24.45 9.27 -5.35
CA ASP A 369 -25.79 8.67 -5.46
C ASP A 369 -26.91 9.73 -5.34
N ALA A 370 -26.66 10.81 -4.60
CA ALA A 370 -27.60 11.92 -4.42
C ALA A 370 -27.72 12.85 -5.65
N GLY A 371 -27.03 12.55 -6.77
CA GLY A 371 -27.20 13.28 -8.03
C GLY A 371 -26.46 14.62 -8.09
N GLY A 372 -25.24 14.70 -7.54
CA GLY A 372 -24.38 15.88 -7.59
C GLY A 372 -22.94 15.56 -7.98
N THR A 373 -22.21 16.56 -8.51
CA THR A 373 -20.75 16.46 -8.72
C THR A 373 -20.06 16.62 -7.37
N ASN A 374 -19.34 15.58 -6.95
CA ASN A 374 -18.61 15.54 -5.68
C ASN A 374 -17.12 15.36 -5.96
N VAL A 375 -16.52 16.30 -6.69
CA VAL A 375 -15.08 16.27 -7.00
C VAL A 375 -14.39 17.27 -6.08
N GLY A 376 -13.43 16.82 -5.26
CA GLY A 376 -12.54 17.71 -4.54
C GLY A 376 -11.47 18.28 -5.46
N GLN A 377 -10.56 17.44 -5.92
CA GLN A 377 -9.46 17.80 -6.82
C GLN A 377 -9.16 16.64 -7.77
N THR A 378 -8.96 16.95 -9.05
CA THR A 378 -8.52 15.99 -10.08
C THR A 378 -7.16 16.44 -10.63
N ASN A 379 -6.24 15.50 -10.76
CA ASN A 379 -4.94 15.69 -11.37
C ASN A 379 -4.63 14.53 -12.31
N ILE A 380 -4.25 14.83 -13.55
CA ILE A 380 -3.81 13.84 -14.53
C ILE A 380 -2.36 14.17 -14.86
N THR A 381 -1.47 13.22 -14.63
CA THR A 381 -0.04 13.33 -14.92
C THR A 381 0.43 12.19 -15.78
N VAL A 382 1.57 12.37 -16.43
CA VAL A 382 2.18 11.35 -17.28
C VAL A 382 3.64 11.24 -16.89
N LYS A 383 4.07 10.02 -16.55
CA LYS A 383 5.47 9.73 -16.20
C LYS A 383 5.81 8.36 -16.77
N ASN A 384 6.97 8.23 -17.40
CA ASN A 384 7.47 6.97 -17.96
C ASN A 384 6.45 6.26 -18.88
N ASN A 385 5.75 7.03 -19.72
CA ASN A 385 4.72 6.52 -20.64
C ASN A 385 3.52 5.85 -19.93
N VAL A 386 3.28 6.20 -18.67
CA VAL A 386 2.12 5.80 -17.87
C VAL A 386 1.36 7.05 -17.46
N ILE A 387 0.04 7.01 -17.64
CA ILE A 387 -0.90 8.05 -17.22
C ILE A 387 -1.34 7.74 -15.79
N TYR A 388 -1.19 8.73 -14.92
CA TYR A 388 -1.65 8.68 -13.54
C TYR A 388 -2.83 9.62 -13.37
N ILE A 389 -3.94 9.09 -12.90
CA ILE A 389 -5.13 9.87 -12.54
C ILE A 389 -5.22 9.87 -11.02
N ASN A 390 -5.28 11.04 -10.41
CA ASN A 390 -5.47 11.20 -8.97
C ASN A 390 -6.68 12.09 -8.72
N VAL A 391 -7.68 11.55 -8.03
CA VAL A 391 -8.87 12.27 -7.58
C VAL A 391 -8.94 12.19 -6.08
N THR A 392 -9.07 13.32 -5.39
CA THR A 392 -9.14 13.37 -3.92
C THR A 392 -10.25 14.29 -3.45
N GLY A 393 -10.71 14.10 -2.22
CA GLY A 393 -11.58 15.08 -1.56
C GLY A 393 -13.08 14.86 -1.77
N PHE A 394 -13.47 13.76 -2.43
CA PHE A 394 -14.87 13.41 -2.56
C PHE A 394 -15.39 12.75 -1.27
N LYS A 395 -16.66 12.96 -0.94
CA LYS A 395 -17.30 12.28 0.20
C LYS A 395 -17.84 10.92 -0.19
N TYR A 396 -17.91 10.01 0.78
CA TYR A 396 -18.42 8.66 0.55
C TYR A 396 -19.94 8.54 0.70
N SER A 397 -20.56 7.90 -0.30
CA SER A 397 -21.68 6.95 -0.17
C SER A 397 -21.29 5.79 -1.11
N GLN A 398 -21.59 5.91 -2.42
CA GLN A 398 -21.10 5.06 -3.52
C GLN A 398 -20.75 5.90 -4.75
N PRO A 399 -19.72 6.77 -4.70
CA PRO A 399 -19.33 7.55 -5.87
C PRO A 399 -19.10 6.66 -7.09
N LYS A 400 -19.71 7.06 -8.20
CA LYS A 400 -19.40 6.54 -9.53
C LYS A 400 -18.38 7.47 -10.15
N LEU A 401 -17.26 6.89 -10.53
CA LEU A 401 -16.20 7.62 -11.18
C LEU A 401 -16.14 7.18 -12.64
N THR A 402 -16.04 8.16 -13.53
CA THR A 402 -16.04 7.95 -14.97
C THR A 402 -14.83 8.65 -15.58
N VAL A 403 -14.03 7.91 -16.35
CA VAL A 403 -12.97 8.46 -17.21
C VAL A 403 -13.41 8.32 -18.65
N MET A 404 -13.36 9.43 -19.39
CA MET A 404 -13.78 9.44 -20.79
C MET A 404 -12.99 10.46 -21.61
N MET A 405 -13.09 10.37 -22.94
CA MET A 405 -12.51 11.37 -23.82
C MET A 405 -13.19 12.73 -23.67
N ASN A 406 -12.37 13.77 -23.58
CA ASN A 406 -12.80 15.15 -23.71
C ASN A 406 -13.30 15.38 -25.14
N LYS A 407 -14.58 15.72 -25.29
CA LYS A 407 -15.20 16.02 -26.59
C LYS A 407 -14.53 17.19 -27.33
N ASN A 408 -13.83 18.07 -26.60
CA ASN A 408 -13.14 19.23 -27.15
C ASN A 408 -11.65 18.97 -27.43
N TYR A 409 -11.15 17.76 -27.19
CA TYR A 409 -9.75 17.41 -27.43
C TYR A 409 -9.43 17.43 -28.93
N LYS A 410 -8.32 18.07 -29.29
CA LYS A 410 -7.77 18.10 -30.63
C LYS A 410 -6.33 17.55 -30.60
N PRO A 411 -6.08 16.37 -31.20
CA PRO A 411 -4.74 15.80 -31.26
C PRO A 411 -3.73 16.76 -31.89
N GLY A 412 -2.54 16.88 -31.30
CA GLY A 412 -1.47 17.71 -31.86
C GLY A 412 -1.72 19.22 -31.76
N ALA A 413 -2.75 19.68 -31.04
CA ALA A 413 -2.77 21.05 -30.55
C ALA A 413 -1.60 21.19 -29.56
N ALA A 414 -0.46 21.65 -30.08
CA ALA A 414 0.79 21.76 -29.37
C ALA A 414 0.57 22.30 -27.95
N LYS A 415 1.30 21.73 -26.99
CA LYS A 415 1.60 22.37 -25.70
C LYS A 415 1.80 23.86 -25.96
N ALA A 416 0.81 24.70 -25.62
CA ALA A 416 1.17 25.98 -25.08
C ALA A 416 2.15 25.63 -23.95
N ALA A 417 3.36 26.19 -24.03
CA ALA A 417 4.39 26.02 -23.02
C ALA A 417 3.74 25.99 -21.63
N PRO A 418 4.21 25.14 -20.69
CA PRO A 418 3.63 25.09 -19.34
C PRO A 418 3.43 26.54 -18.91
N ALA A 419 2.17 26.91 -18.63
CA ALA A 419 1.83 28.29 -18.34
C ALA A 419 2.87 28.78 -17.36
N LYS A 420 3.71 29.72 -17.81
CA LYS A 420 4.81 30.29 -17.02
C LYS A 420 4.24 30.48 -15.64
N ALA A 421 4.78 29.76 -14.64
CA ALA A 421 4.24 29.74 -13.29
C ALA A 421 3.81 31.16 -12.99
N VAL A 422 2.48 31.37 -12.87
CA VAL A 422 1.98 32.71 -12.61
C VAL A 422 2.59 33.02 -11.26
N ALA A 423 3.62 33.86 -11.27
CA ALA A 423 4.23 34.37 -10.07
C ALA A 423 3.06 34.77 -9.16
N PRO A 424 3.03 34.31 -7.90
CA PRO A 424 1.88 34.52 -7.03
C PRO A 424 1.48 35.98 -7.18
N LYS A 425 0.27 36.22 -7.72
CA LYS A 425 -0.23 37.59 -7.90
C LYS A 425 -0.03 38.24 -6.55
N THR A 426 0.83 39.24 -6.48
CA THR A 426 1.14 39.93 -5.25
C THR A 426 -0.16 40.59 -4.83
N VAL A 427 -0.91 39.94 -3.94
CA VAL A 427 -2.15 40.50 -3.45
C VAL A 427 -1.70 41.69 -2.61
N LYS A 428 -1.87 42.91 -3.15
CA LYS A 428 -1.50 44.14 -2.45
C LYS A 428 -2.37 44.24 -1.20
N VAL A 429 -1.83 43.78 -0.08
CA VAL A 429 -2.45 43.95 1.22
C VAL A 429 -2.37 45.42 1.58
N ILE A 430 -3.52 46.10 1.58
CA ILE A 430 -3.60 47.48 2.05
C ILE A 430 -3.85 47.48 3.56
N THR A 431 -3.21 48.41 4.26
CA THR A 431 -3.44 48.62 5.68
C THR A 431 -4.48 49.73 5.85
N CYS A 432 -5.55 49.44 6.58
CA CYS A 432 -6.68 50.32 6.82
C CYS A 432 -6.75 50.66 8.31
N VAL A 433 -6.89 51.94 8.65
CA VAL A 433 -6.89 52.45 10.02
C VAL A 433 -8.19 53.16 10.35
N LYS A 434 -8.69 52.94 11.56
CA LYS A 434 -9.81 53.66 12.16
C LYS A 434 -9.42 54.02 13.60
N GLY A 435 -8.99 55.26 13.80
CA GLY A 435 -8.35 55.66 15.07
C GLY A 435 -7.07 54.86 15.32
N LYS A 436 -6.95 54.23 16.50
CA LYS A 436 -5.80 53.37 16.86
C LYS A 436 -5.88 51.95 16.31
N VAL A 437 -7.01 51.53 15.73
CA VAL A 437 -7.22 50.16 15.24
C VAL A 437 -6.73 50.04 13.81
N THR A 438 -5.88 49.04 13.55
CA THR A 438 -5.27 48.77 12.24
C THR A 438 -5.73 47.42 11.71
N LYS A 439 -6.19 47.37 10.45
CA LYS A 439 -6.67 46.15 9.78
C LYS A 439 -6.03 46.02 8.39
N LYS A 440 -5.44 44.86 8.10
CA LYS A 440 -4.90 44.53 6.78
C LYS A 440 -5.96 43.84 5.93
N VAL A 441 -6.20 44.31 4.71
CA VAL A 441 -7.19 43.74 3.78
C VAL A 441 -6.60 43.56 2.40
N THR A 442 -7.11 42.59 1.66
CA THR A 442 -6.70 42.25 0.30
C THR A 442 -7.59 42.87 -0.78
N THR A 443 -8.59 43.66 -0.36
CA THR A 443 -9.52 44.40 -1.24
C THR A 443 -8.90 45.72 -1.71
N ALA A 444 -9.38 46.25 -2.83
CA ALA A 444 -8.86 47.50 -3.40
C ALA A 444 -9.14 48.75 -2.53
N ALA A 445 -10.20 48.71 -1.72
CA ALA A 445 -10.61 49.79 -0.82
C ALA A 445 -10.75 49.30 0.63
N CYS A 446 -10.63 50.24 1.57
CA CYS A 446 -10.85 49.97 3.00
C CYS A 446 -12.35 49.83 3.31
N PRO A 447 -12.73 48.96 4.27
CA PRO A 447 -14.11 48.86 4.73
C PRO A 447 -14.64 50.21 5.24
N SER A 448 -15.96 50.41 5.13
CA SER A 448 -16.60 51.66 5.56
C SER A 448 -16.20 52.06 6.98
N GLY A 449 -15.77 53.31 7.13
CA GLY A 449 -15.26 53.86 8.39
C GLY A 449 -13.76 53.64 8.66
N TYR A 450 -13.02 52.91 7.81
CA TYR A 450 -11.56 52.82 7.86
C TYR A 450 -10.92 53.60 6.70
N LYS A 451 -9.83 54.32 6.97
CA LYS A 451 -9.05 55.01 5.94
C LYS A 451 -7.80 54.22 5.60
N LYS A 452 -7.38 54.22 4.34
CA LYS A 452 -6.12 53.61 3.94
C LYS A 452 -4.97 54.37 4.63
N LYS A 453 -4.09 53.62 5.29
CA LYS A 453 -2.88 54.15 5.91
C LYS A 453 -1.85 54.49 4.85
#